data_AF-A0A1A8ZCK7-F1
#
_entry.id   AF-A0A1A8ZCK7-F1
#
_cell.length_a   1.000
_cell.length_b   1.000
_cell.length_c   1.000
_cell.angle_alpha   90.00
_cell.angle_beta   90.00
_cell.angle_gamma   90.00
#
_symmetry.space_group_name_H-M   'P 1'
#
loop_
_entity.id
_entity.type
_entity.pdbx_description
1 polymer ?
#
loop_
_entity_poly.entity_id
_entity_poly.type
_entity_poly.pdbx_seq_one_letter_code
_entity_poly.pdbx_strand_id
1 'polypeptide(L)'
;MDTLIGLKGKDFIVLGADTYSINSIIKLKNDDNTKFYDINGNKCLLLGGSIGDRIQFGEFIRKNVHLYQYQNSTDLFVKSFAYFTRKNLAYYLRRNPYEVNCLIAGHDNVRRK
;
A
#
# COMPACT_ATOMS: atom_id res chain seq x y z
N MET A 1 9.71 -10.54 -10.40
CA MET A 1 10.07 -9.86 -9.16
C MET A 1 9.92 -8.38 -9.41
N ASP A 2 9.07 -7.72 -8.64
CA ASP A 2 8.71 -6.32 -8.83
C ASP A 2 9.76 -5.41 -8.18
N THR A 3 9.95 -4.22 -8.73
CA THR A 3 10.86 -3.21 -8.15
C THR A 3 10.05 -2.04 -7.63
N LEU A 4 10.19 -1.74 -6.34
CA LEU A 4 9.50 -0.66 -5.66
C LEU A 4 10.54 0.30 -5.09
N ILE A 5 10.40 1.59 -5.38
CA ILE A 5 11.32 2.64 -4.95
C ILE A 5 10.52 3.74 -4.27
N GLY A 6 10.98 4.18 -3.11
CA GLY A 6 10.39 5.31 -2.39
C GLY A 6 11.45 6.28 -1.94
N LEU A 7 11.25 7.58 -2.21
CA LEU A 7 12.12 8.66 -1.78
C LEU A 7 11.33 9.67 -0.96
N LYS A 8 11.80 9.92 0.26
CA LYS A 8 11.23 10.92 1.16
C LYS A 8 12.08 12.18 1.11
N GLY A 9 11.52 13.26 0.59
CA GLY A 9 12.09 14.61 0.67
C GLY A 9 11.76 15.30 1.99
N LYS A 10 12.03 16.61 2.05
CA LYS A 10 11.66 17.44 3.21
C LYS A 10 10.15 17.64 3.30
N ASP A 11 9.54 18.05 2.19
CA ASP A 11 8.14 18.47 2.10
C ASP A 11 7.33 17.59 1.13
N PHE A 12 7.93 16.53 0.59
CA PHE A 12 7.30 15.66 -0.40
C PHE A 12 7.75 14.20 -0.27
N ILE A 13 6.98 13.29 -0.86
CA ILE A 13 7.32 11.87 -0.98
C ILE A 13 7.05 11.45 -2.43
N VAL A 14 7.99 10.73 -3.04
CA VAL A 14 7.84 10.14 -4.37
C VAL A 14 7.90 8.63 -4.25
N LEU A 15 6.98 7.96 -4.93
CA LEU A 15 6.95 6.50 -5.07
C LEU A 15 7.08 6.16 -6.56
N GLY A 16 7.87 5.15 -6.86
CA GLY A 16 8.02 4.56 -8.18
C GLY A 16 7.91 3.05 -8.10
N ALA A 17 7.25 2.45 -9.08
CA ALA A 17 7.14 1.00 -9.21
C ALA A 17 7.26 0.61 -10.68
N ASP A 18 7.70 -0.61 -10.94
CA ASP A 18 7.65 -1.19 -12.27
C ASP A 18 6.21 -1.48 -12.71
N THR A 19 5.91 -1.40 -14.00
CA THR A 19 4.56 -1.60 -14.55
C THR A 19 4.38 -2.97 -15.21
N TYR A 20 5.32 -3.89 -15.02
CA TYR A 20 5.24 -5.23 -15.59
C TYR A 20 4.28 -6.12 -14.79
N SER A 21 3.35 -6.75 -15.49
CA SER A 21 2.57 -7.90 -14.99
C SER A 21 3.15 -9.17 -15.60
N ILE A 22 3.84 -9.95 -14.78
CA ILE A 22 4.57 -11.16 -15.19
C ILE A 22 3.80 -12.38 -14.72
N ASN A 23 3.56 -13.34 -15.62
CA ASN A 23 3.06 -14.66 -15.28
C ASN A 23 4.03 -15.71 -15.78
N SER A 24 4.60 -16.50 -14.87
CA SER A 24 5.72 -17.39 -15.15
C SER A 24 6.89 -16.62 -15.79
N ILE A 25 7.36 -17.03 -16.97
CA ILE A 25 8.44 -16.37 -17.72
C ILE A 25 7.94 -15.33 -18.73
N ILE A 26 6.62 -15.17 -18.87
CA ILE A 26 5.99 -14.34 -19.91
C ILE A 26 5.49 -13.02 -19.29
N LYS A 27 5.78 -11.91 -19.97
CA LYS A 27 5.18 -10.60 -19.66
C LYS A 27 3.78 -10.55 -20.28
N LEU A 28 2.74 -10.50 -19.45
CA LEU A 28 1.36 -10.42 -19.91
C LEU A 28 0.96 -8.98 -20.25
N LYS A 29 1.34 -8.03 -19.39
CA LYS A 29 1.04 -6.61 -19.55
C LYS A 29 2.23 -5.76 -19.14
N ASN A 30 2.34 -4.60 -19.79
CA ASN A 30 3.37 -3.61 -19.54
C ASN A 30 2.87 -2.36 -18.80
N ASP A 31 1.54 -2.26 -18.63
CA ASP A 31 0.85 -1.09 -18.06
C ASP A 31 0.04 -1.50 -16.82
N ASP A 32 0.70 -2.16 -15.87
CA ASP A 32 0.06 -2.60 -14.63
C ASP A 32 -0.07 -1.45 -13.62
N ASN A 33 -1.25 -0.83 -13.60
CA ASN A 33 -1.60 0.21 -12.62
C ASN A 33 -2.07 -0.33 -11.27
N THR A 34 -2.13 -1.66 -11.07
CA THR A 34 -2.73 -2.25 -9.85
C THR A 34 -1.78 -2.32 -8.64
N LYS A 35 -0.58 -1.73 -8.73
CA LYS A 35 0.39 -1.69 -7.63
C LYS A 35 0.14 -0.53 -6.65
N PHE A 36 -0.45 0.56 -7.14
CA PHE A 36 -0.75 1.75 -6.34
C PHE A 36 -2.17 1.68 -5.78
N TYR A 37 -2.29 1.88 -4.47
CA TYR A 37 -3.57 2.00 -3.77
C TYR A 37 -3.63 3.36 -3.08
N ASP A 38 -4.29 4.31 -3.75
CA ASP A 38 -4.51 5.64 -3.21
C ASP A 38 -5.60 5.64 -2.15
N ILE A 39 -5.28 6.24 -1.01
CA ILE A 39 -6.15 6.35 0.16
C ILE A 39 -6.39 7.84 0.41
N ASN A 40 -7.60 8.31 0.09
CA ASN A 40 -8.08 9.65 0.40
C ASN A 40 -7.16 10.80 -0.08
N GLY A 41 -6.44 10.61 -1.19
CA GLY A 41 -5.58 11.61 -1.85
C GLY A 41 -4.26 11.97 -1.14
N ASN A 42 -4.16 11.78 0.18
CA ASN A 42 -2.99 12.16 0.97
C ASN A 42 -2.11 10.98 1.39
N LYS A 43 -2.58 9.75 1.19
CA LYS A 43 -1.89 8.51 1.55
C LYS A 43 -1.88 7.58 0.35
N CYS A 44 -0.80 6.85 0.18
CA CYS A 44 -0.65 5.85 -0.87
C CYS A 44 0.00 4.60 -0.28
N LEU A 45 -0.60 3.45 -0.59
CA LEU A 45 -0.04 2.14 -0.32
C LEU A 45 0.45 1.55 -1.63
N LEU A 46 1.74 1.32 -1.72
CA LEU A 46 2.37 0.69 -2.86
C LEU A 46 2.73 -0.74 -2.51
N LEU A 47 2.27 -1.69 -3.31
CA LEU A 47 2.46 -3.13 -3.08
C LEU A 47 3.19 -3.77 -4.26
N GLY A 48 4.10 -4.70 -3.96
CA GLY A 48 4.65 -5.63 -4.96
C GLY A 48 4.80 -7.03 -4.37
N GLY A 49 4.86 -8.03 -5.23
CA GLY A 49 4.78 -9.43 -4.82
C GLY A 49 3.85 -10.23 -5.73
N SER A 50 3.29 -11.32 -5.24
CA SER A 50 2.34 -12.13 -6.00
C SER A 50 1.09 -11.31 -6.36
N ILE A 51 0.64 -11.39 -7.62
CA ILE A 51 -0.47 -10.58 -8.14
C ILE A 51 -1.77 -10.85 -7.35
N GLY A 52 -2.05 -12.11 -7.02
CA GLY A 52 -3.26 -12.49 -6.27
C GLY A 52 -3.27 -11.88 -4.87
N ASP A 53 -2.18 -12.07 -4.13
CA ASP A 53 -2.03 -11.53 -2.77
C ASP A 53 -2.03 -10.01 -2.75
N ARG A 54 -1.37 -9.39 -3.74
CA ARG A 54 -1.34 -7.93 -3.90
C ARG A 54 -2.74 -7.35 -4.03
N ILE A 55 -3.54 -7.90 -4.94
CA ILE A 55 -4.91 -7.42 -5.19
C ILE A 55 -5.78 -7.61 -3.96
N GLN A 56 -5.74 -8.81 -3.35
CA GLN A 56 -6.52 -9.13 -2.17
C GLN A 56 -6.15 -8.25 -0.97
N PHE A 57 -4.85 -8.17 -0.66
CA PHE A 57 -4.35 -7.44 0.50
C PHE A 57 -4.51 -5.92 0.33
N GLY A 58 -4.23 -5.39 -0.85
CA GLY A 58 -4.40 -3.96 -1.16
C GLY A 58 -5.85 -3.51 -0.99
N GLU A 59 -6.81 -4.25 -1.55
CA GLU A 59 -8.23 -3.94 -1.38
C GLU A 59 -8.69 -4.12 0.06
N PHE A 60 -8.28 -5.19 0.73
CA PHE A 60 -8.61 -5.42 2.13
C PHE A 60 -8.17 -4.26 3.03
N ILE A 61 -6.92 -3.80 2.88
CA ILE A 61 -6.41 -2.66 3.64
C ILE A 61 -7.15 -1.38 3.26
N ARG A 62 -7.35 -1.11 1.97
CA ARG A 62 -8.05 0.08 1.48
C ARG A 62 -9.46 0.18 2.07
N LYS A 63 -10.27 -0.89 1.96
CA LYS A 63 -11.65 -0.86 2.43
C LYS A 63 -11.75 -0.67 3.95
N ASN A 64 -10.87 -1.30 4.73
CA ASN A 64 -10.87 -1.12 6.19
C ASN A 64 -10.46 0.29 6.62
N VAL A 65 -9.51 0.92 5.93
CA VAL A 65 -9.12 2.30 6.24
C VAL A 65 -10.23 3.27 5.86
N HIS A 66 -10.87 3.09 4.70
CA HIS A 66 -12.04 3.88 4.31
C HIS A 66 -13.20 3.70 5.30
N LEU A 67 -13.47 2.47 5.76
CA LEU A 67 -14.48 2.21 6.78
C LEU A 67 -14.18 2.98 8.07
N TYR A 68 -12.93 2.94 8.55
CA TYR A 68 -12.52 3.71 9.73
C TYR A 68 -12.76 5.22 9.55
N GLN A 69 -12.44 5.77 8.38
CA GLN A 69 -12.66 7.18 8.08
C GLN A 69 -14.16 7.54 8.10
N TYR A 70 -15.02 6.69 7.53
CA TYR A 70 -16.46 6.92 7.53
C TYR A 70 -17.07 6.78 8.92
N GLN A 71 -16.62 5.82 9.72
CA GLN A 71 -17.11 5.61 11.09
C GLN A 71 -16.75 6.78 12.02
N ASN A 72 -15.54 7.33 11.90
CA ASN A 72 -15.03 8.34 12.82
C ASN A 72 -15.09 9.77 12.26
N SER A 73 -15.53 9.94 11.00
CA SER A 73 -15.55 11.22 10.26
C SER A 73 -14.22 11.98 10.31
N THR A 74 -13.10 11.27 10.50
CA THR A 74 -11.75 11.82 10.68
C THR A 74 -10.76 11.00 9.88
N ASP A 75 -9.69 11.65 9.43
CA ASP A 75 -8.65 10.98 8.66
C ASP A 75 -7.67 10.24 9.59
N LEU A 76 -7.17 9.10 9.13
CA LEU A 76 -6.21 8.28 9.86
C LEU A 76 -4.80 8.84 9.67
N PHE A 77 -4.05 9.00 10.76
CA PHE A 77 -2.64 9.38 10.68
C PHE A 77 -1.81 8.35 9.90
N VAL A 78 -0.83 8.82 9.13
CA VAL A 78 0.05 7.95 8.30
C VAL A 78 0.77 6.91 9.17
N LYS A 79 1.20 7.30 10.38
CA LYS A 79 1.84 6.38 11.33
C LYS A 79 0.87 5.29 11.80
N SER A 80 -0.38 5.64 12.11
CA SER A 80 -1.41 4.68 12.52
C SER A 80 -1.77 3.72 11.38
N PHE A 81 -1.85 4.24 10.16
CA PHE A 81 -2.03 3.44 8.95
C PHE A 81 -0.90 2.41 8.77
N ALA A 82 0.36 2.84 8.92
CA ALA A 82 1.50 1.94 8.79
C ALA A 82 1.48 0.79 9.81
N TYR A 83 1.15 1.07 11.08
CA TYR A 83 1.03 0.02 12.09
C TYR A 83 -0.16 -0.89 11.87
N PHE A 84 -1.28 -0.37 11.38
CA PHE A 84 -2.45 -1.18 11.01
C PHE A 84 -2.10 -2.18 9.90
N THR A 85 -1.45 -1.74 8.82
CA THR A 85 -1.02 -2.62 7.72
C THR A 85 -0.03 -3.68 8.21
N ARG A 86 0.97 -3.29 9.02
CA ARG A 86 1.93 -4.22 9.63
C ARG A 86 1.25 -5.26 10.52
N LYS A 87 0.28 -4.86 11.34
CA LYS A 87 -0.46 -5.77 12.23
C LYS A 87 -1.19 -6.84 11.42
N ASN A 88 -1.83 -6.47 10.32
CA ASN A 88 -2.52 -7.41 9.44
C ASN A 88 -1.55 -8.39 8.78
N LEU A 89 -0.42 -7.91 8.23
CA LEU A 89 0.62 -8.79 7.68
C LEU A 89 1.10 -9.81 8.73
N ALA A 90 1.41 -9.35 9.95
CA ALA A 90 1.87 -10.22 11.03
C ALA A 90 0.80 -11.22 11.50
N TYR A 91 -0.48 -10.85 11.44
CA TYR A 91 -1.59 -11.73 11.77
C TYR A 91 -1.76 -12.85 10.74
N TYR A 92 -1.72 -12.51 9.45
CA TYR A 92 -1.89 -13.47 8.37
C TYR A 92 -0.65 -14.36 8.14
N LEU A 93 0.55 -13.89 8.53
CA LEU A 93 1.82 -14.60 8.36
C LEU A 93 1.83 -16.05 8.86
N ARG A 94 1.12 -16.37 9.95
CA ARG A 94 1.11 -17.73 10.55
C ARG A 94 -0.05 -18.62 10.10
N ARG A 95 -0.97 -18.10 9.28
CA ARG A 95 -2.16 -18.84 8.84
C ARG A 95 -2.17 -18.98 7.32
N ASN A 96 -2.28 -17.86 6.63
CA ASN A 96 -2.24 -17.74 5.17
C ASN A 96 -1.34 -16.55 4.86
N PRO A 97 -0.03 -16.77 4.69
CA PRO A 97 0.92 -15.67 4.51
C PRO A 97 0.65 -14.96 3.19
N TYR A 98 0.57 -13.64 3.22
CA TYR A 98 0.56 -12.82 2.02
C TYR A 98 2.01 -12.56 1.58
N GLU A 99 2.37 -12.98 0.37
CA GLU A 99 3.69 -12.72 -0.22
C GLU A 99 3.75 -11.33 -0.85
N VAL A 100 3.66 -10.30 0.00
CA VAL A 100 3.65 -8.89 -0.41
C VAL A 100 4.68 -8.06 0.33
N ASN A 101 5.38 -7.22 -0.42
CA ASN A 101 6.23 -6.14 0.06
C ASN A 101 5.46 -4.83 -0.08
N CYS A 102 5.52 -3.98 0.93
CA CYS A 102 4.73 -2.76 1.01
C CYS A 102 5.64 -1.53 1.20
N LEU A 103 5.37 -0.46 0.46
CA LEU A 103 5.80 0.90 0.78
C LEU A 103 4.59 1.74 1.14
N ILE A 104 4.63 2.37 2.31
CA ILE A 104 3.54 3.20 2.82
C ILE A 104 4.02 4.63 2.79
N ALA A 105 3.34 5.47 2.02
CA ALA A 105 3.59 6.90 1.96
C ALA A 105 2.34 7.68 2.35
N GLY A 106 2.54 8.85 2.92
CA GLY A 106 1.48 9.82 3.06
C GLY A 106 1.94 11.09 3.75
N HIS A 107 1.09 12.09 3.69
CA HIS A 107 1.30 13.40 4.30
C HIS A 107 0.29 13.61 5.43
N ASP A 108 0.80 13.87 6.64
CA ASP A 108 -0.03 14.25 7.79
C ASP A 108 -0.09 15.77 7.90
N ASN A 109 -1.30 16.35 7.87
CA ASN A 109 -1.50 17.81 7.94
C ASN A 109 -1.34 18.40 9.36
N VAL A 110 -1.10 17.56 10.37
CA VAL A 110 -1.03 18.03 11.76
C VAL A 110 0.36 18.61 12.04
N ARG A 111 0.38 19.94 12.20
CA ARG A 111 1.47 20.71 12.80
C ARG A 111 1.94 20.02 14.08
N ARG A 112 3.12 19.40 14.05
CA ARG A 112 3.89 19.19 15.28
C ARG A 112 4.30 20.58 15.78
N LYS A 113 3.65 21.04 16.84
CA LYS A 113 4.24 22.03 17.74
C LYS A 113 5.42 21.40 18.48
#